data_AF-A0A497N0T2-F1
#
_entry.id   AF-A0A497N0T2-F1
#
_cell.length_a   1.000
_cell.length_b   1.000
_cell.length_c   1.000
_cell.angle_alpha   90.00
_cell.angle_beta   90.00
_cell.angle_gamma   90.00
#
_symmetry.space_group_name_H-M   'P 1'
#
loop_
_entity.id
_entity.type
_entity.pdbx_description
1 polymer ?
#
loop_
_entity_poly.entity_id
_entity_poly.type
_entity_poly.pdbx_seq_one_letter_code
_entity_poly.pdbx_strand_id
1 'polypeptide(L)'
;MLSLEVVSPFIVQLGFGGVAGFIVGYALKKLLKVLLVFLGLAFMALLYLSYVGFITINYDRVSAAFQDLFKKIAGGGLTFPTVLAANIPFFGSFIVGLGLGFKFG
;
A
#
# COMPACT_ATOMS: atom_id res chain seq x y z
N MET A 1 -8.35 7.44 -41.10
CA MET A 1 -9.02 8.29 -40.10
C MET A 1 -9.35 7.56 -38.79
N LEU A 2 -9.35 6.22 -38.73
CA LEU A 2 -9.69 5.47 -37.51
C LEU A 2 -8.67 5.52 -36.35
N SER A 3 -7.47 6.08 -36.55
CA SER A 3 -6.39 6.01 -35.55
C SER A 3 -6.40 7.15 -34.53
N LEU A 4 -6.70 8.39 -34.92
CA LEU A 4 -6.59 9.54 -34.00
C LEU A 4 -7.75 9.63 -32.99
N GLU A 5 -8.96 9.23 -33.38
CA GLU A 5 -10.15 9.21 -32.50
C GLU A 5 -10.09 8.11 -31.43
N VAL A 6 -9.42 7.00 -31.72
CA VAL A 6 -9.27 5.88 -30.77
C VAL A 6 -8.01 6.03 -29.93
N VAL A 7 -6.90 6.51 -30.49
CA VAL A 7 -5.61 6.65 -29.76
C VAL A 7 -5.64 7.79 -28.74
N SER A 8 -6.34 8.89 -29.04
CA SER A 8 -6.54 10.02 -28.13
C SER A 8 -7.08 9.61 -26.74
N PRO A 9 -8.24 8.93 -26.63
CA PRO A 9 -8.81 8.58 -25.33
C PRO A 9 -7.95 7.57 -24.56
N PHE A 10 -7.29 6.62 -25.23
CA PHE A 10 -6.39 5.68 -24.55
C PHE A 10 -5.16 6.37 -23.96
N ILE A 11 -4.53 7.31 -24.68
CA ILE A 11 -3.36 8.06 -24.17
C ILE A 11 -3.76 8.93 -22.97
N VAL A 12 -4.90 9.61 -23.05
CA VAL A 12 -5.39 10.43 -21.93
C VAL A 12 -5.69 9.57 -20.70
N GLN A 13 -6.34 8.42 -20.89
CA GLN A 13 -6.68 7.51 -19.81
C GLN A 13 -5.44 6.85 -19.18
N LEU A 14 -4.42 6.50 -19.98
CA LEU A 14 -3.14 5.99 -19.50
C LEU A 14 -2.33 7.05 -18.77
N GLY A 15 -2.25 8.26 -19.31
CA GLY A 15 -1.54 9.38 -18.70
C GLY A 15 -2.15 9.76 -17.35
N PHE A 16 -3.49 9.87 -17.31
CA PHE A 16 -4.21 10.19 -16.08
C PHE A 16 -4.07 9.09 -15.03
N GLY A 17 -4.21 7.82 -15.42
CA GLY A 17 -4.01 6.68 -14.53
C GLY A 17 -2.60 6.65 -13.93
N GLY A 18 -1.57 6.81 -14.76
CA GLY A 18 -0.17 6.86 -14.31
C GLY A 18 0.12 8.00 -13.35
N VAL A 19 -0.30 9.23 -13.67
CA VAL A 19 -0.07 10.40 -12.80
C VAL A 19 -0.84 10.28 -11.49
N ALA A 20 -2.13 9.89 -11.55
CA ALA A 20 -2.94 9.65 -10.35
C ALA A 20 -2.31 8.57 -9.46
N GLY A 21 -1.89 7.45 -10.08
CA GLY A 21 -1.17 6.38 -9.40
C GLY A 21 0.08 6.90 -8.70
N PHE A 22 0.91 7.68 -9.40
CA PHE A 22 2.14 8.25 -8.85
C PHE A 22 1.88 9.13 -7.62
N ILE A 23 0.91 10.04 -7.70
CA ILE A 23 0.57 10.93 -6.60
C ILE A 23 0.09 10.13 -5.39
N VAL A 24 -0.80 9.15 -5.61
CA VAL A 24 -1.32 8.28 -4.55
C VAL A 24 -0.21 7.45 -3.92
N GLY A 25 0.65 6.82 -4.73
CA GLY A 25 1.77 6.01 -4.26
C GLY A 25 2.77 6.82 -3.42
N TYR A 26 3.06 8.06 -3.86
CA TYR A 26 3.94 8.98 -3.15
C TYR A 26 3.37 9.38 -1.78
N ALA A 27 2.10 9.78 -1.74
CA ALA A 27 1.41 10.13 -0.50
C ALA A 27 1.32 8.93 0.46
N LEU A 28 1.01 7.74 -0.07
CA LEU A 28 0.92 6.50 0.70
C LEU A 28 2.24 6.18 1.43
N LYS A 29 3.38 6.33 0.76
CA LYS A 29 4.67 6.06 1.42
C LYS A 29 5.00 7.06 2.52
N LYS A 30 4.70 8.34 2.33
CA LYS A 30 4.87 9.34 3.39
C LYS A 30 4.00 9.02 4.61
N LEU A 31 2.75 8.63 4.38
CA LEU A 31 1.85 8.21 5.45
C LEU A 31 2.39 6.98 6.20
N LEU A 32 2.87 5.96 5.47
CA LEU A 32 3.46 4.76 6.07
C LEU A 32 4.72 5.08 6.91
N LYS A 33 5.59 5.98 6.44
CA LYS A 33 6.76 6.43 7.21
C LYS A 33 6.33 7.01 8.56
N VAL A 34 5.32 7.88 8.56
CA VAL A 34 4.80 8.49 9.79
C VAL A 34 4.18 7.43 10.72
N LEU A 35 3.35 6.54 10.19
CA LEU A 35 2.75 5.44 10.96
C LEU A 35 3.81 4.52 11.58
N LEU A 36 4.87 4.19 10.83
CA LEU A 36 5.98 3.36 11.33
C LEU A 36 6.73 4.02 12.48
N VAL A 37 6.91 5.35 12.44
CA VAL A 37 7.53 6.09 13.55
C VAL A 37 6.66 5.97 14.82
N PHE A 38 5.35 6.20 14.71
CA PHE A 38 4.44 6.06 15.86
C PHE A 38 4.39 4.63 16.39
N LEU A 39 4.39 3.63 15.50
CA LEU A 39 4.39 2.22 15.89
C LEU A 39 5.68 1.85 16.63
N GLY A 40 6.83 2.30 16.13
CA GLY A 40 8.13 2.09 16.79
C GLY A 40 8.19 2.76 18.16
N LEU A 41 7.69 3.98 18.27
CA LEU A 41 7.63 4.71 19.55
C LEU A 41 6.73 4.00 20.56
N ALA A 42 5.53 3.55 20.14
CA ALA A 42 4.63 2.78 20.97
C ALA A 42 5.27 1.46 21.45
N PHE A 43 6.00 0.78 20.56
CA PHE A 43 6.71 -0.45 20.91
C PHE A 43 7.84 -0.19 21.92
N MET A 44 8.64 0.86 21.73
CA MET A 44 9.65 1.29 22.71
C MET A 44 9.04 1.60 24.08
N ALA A 45 7.90 2.29 24.11
CA ALA A 45 7.20 2.58 25.37
C ALA A 45 6.76 1.31 26.09
N LEU A 46 6.20 0.32 25.37
CA LEU A 46 5.82 -0.97 25.94
C LEU A 46 7.03 -1.74 26.50
N LEU A 47 8.14 -1.78 25.75
CA LEU A 47 9.37 -2.41 26.21
C LEU A 47 9.91 -1.74 27.47
N TYR A 48 9.90 -0.41 27.52
CA TYR A 48 10.32 0.34 28.70
C TYR A 48 9.43 0.06 29.92
N LEU A 49 8.10 0.10 29.77
CA LEU A 49 7.18 -0.25 30.84
C LEU A 49 7.39 -1.69 31.33
N SER A 50 7.68 -2.61 30.42
CA SER A 50 7.97 -4.00 30.79
C SER A 50 9.30 -4.13 31.51
N TYR A 51 10.33 -3.40 31.08
CA TYR A 51 11.64 -3.38 31.71
C TYR A 51 11.60 -2.86 33.15
N VAL A 52 10.85 -1.79 33.40
CA VAL A 52 10.67 -1.21 34.74
C VAL A 52 9.69 -2.05 35.60
N GLY A 53 9.00 -3.02 35.01
CA GLY A 53 8.11 -3.94 35.72
C GLY A 53 6.68 -3.44 35.91
N PHE A 54 6.26 -2.39 35.18
CA PHE A 54 4.87 -1.92 35.20
C PHE A 54 3.92 -2.87 34.46
N ILE A 55 4.41 -3.59 33.44
CA ILE A 55 3.64 -4.55 32.66
C ILE A 55 4.46 -5.82 32.37
N THR A 56 3.77 -6.90 32.00
CA THR A 56 4.41 -8.12 31.48
C THR A 56 3.96 -8.36 30.05
N ILE A 57 4.91 -8.49 29.12
CA ILE A 57 4.62 -8.75 27.70
C ILE A 57 4.45 -10.26 27.48
N ASN A 58 3.32 -10.68 26.91
CA ASN A 58 3.10 -12.06 26.48
C ASN A 58 3.64 -12.25 25.05
N TYR A 59 4.86 -12.78 24.93
CA TYR A 59 5.53 -12.97 23.65
C TYR A 59 4.87 -14.01 22.74
N ASP A 60 4.17 -15.02 23.31
CA ASP A 60 3.43 -16.01 22.51
C ASP A 60 2.25 -15.37 21.78
N ARG A 61 1.49 -14.53 22.49
CA ARG A 61 0.36 -13.77 21.93
C ARG A 61 0.83 -12.77 20.87
N VAL A 62 1.94 -12.09 21.13
CA VAL A 62 2.57 -11.19 20.15
C VAL A 62 2.94 -11.96 18.89
N SER A 63 3.66 -13.07 19.03
CA SER A 63 4.09 -13.90 17.91
C SER A 63 2.91 -14.46 17.11
N ALA A 64 1.86 -14.93 17.78
CA ALA A 64 0.63 -15.39 17.14
C ALA A 64 -0.05 -14.28 16.33
N ALA A 65 -0.15 -13.07 16.88
CA ALA A 65 -0.72 -11.92 16.18
C ALA A 65 0.08 -11.55 14.91
N PHE A 66 1.42 -11.59 14.98
CA PHE A 66 2.28 -11.38 13.81
C PHE A 66 2.10 -12.46 12.75
N GLN A 67 2.01 -13.74 13.15
CA GLN A 67 1.76 -14.84 12.22
C GLN A 67 0.40 -14.70 11.53
N ASP A 68 -0.64 -14.33 12.26
CA ASP A 68 -1.98 -14.13 11.71
C ASP A 68 -2.02 -12.96 10.72
N LEU A 69 -1.35 -11.85 11.06
CA LEU A 69 -1.19 -10.72 10.15
C LEU A 69 -0.43 -11.13 8.87
N PHE A 70 0.67 -11.89 9.01
CA PHE A 70 1.45 -12.36 7.87
C PHE A 70 0.61 -13.29 6.98
N LYS A 71 -0.15 -14.23 7.55
CA LYS A 71 -1.08 -15.10 6.81
C LYS A 71 -2.13 -14.29 6.05
N LYS A 72 -2.67 -13.23 6.63
CA LYS A 72 -3.65 -12.35 5.94
C LYS A 72 -3.03 -11.58 4.79
N ILE A 73 -1.80 -11.07 4.95
CA ILE A 73 -1.08 -10.34 3.89
C ILE A 73 -0.63 -11.29 2.78
N ALA A 74 -0.05 -12.44 3.13
CA ALA A 74 0.46 -13.43 2.18
C ALA A 74 -0.67 -14.23 1.49
N GLY A 75 -1.76 -14.50 2.21
CA GLY A 75 -2.93 -15.22 1.71
C GLY A 75 -3.93 -14.32 0.96
N GLY A 76 -3.79 -13.00 1.08
CA GLY A 76 -4.54 -12.02 0.29
C GLY A 76 -4.02 -11.95 -1.14
N GLY A 77 -4.28 -12.98 -1.94
CA GLY A 77 -4.12 -12.86 -3.40
C GLY A 77 -4.91 -11.66 -3.91
N LEU A 78 -4.37 -10.92 -4.88
CA LEU A 78 -5.09 -9.84 -5.55
C LEU A 78 -6.31 -10.43 -6.28
N THR A 79 -7.45 -10.50 -5.61
CA THR A 79 -8.73 -10.72 -6.27
C THR A 79 -9.04 -9.42 -7.00
N PHE A 80 -8.96 -9.45 -8.32
CA PHE A 80 -9.33 -8.30 -9.13
C PHE A 80 -10.86 -8.24 -9.24
N PRO A 81 -11.56 -7.32 -8.57
CA PRO A 81 -12.98 -7.12 -8.82
C PRO A 81 -13.22 -6.89 -10.31
N THR A 82 -14.35 -7.38 -10.81
CA THR A 82 -14.77 -7.29 -12.22
C THR A 82 -14.73 -5.86 -12.78
N VAL A 83 -14.87 -4.86 -11.90
CA VAL A 83 -14.73 -3.42 -12.19
C VAL A 83 -13.32 -3.03 -12.64
N LEU A 84 -12.27 -3.69 -12.11
CA LEU A 84 -10.88 -3.49 -12.53
C LEU A 84 -10.64 -4.06 -13.92
N ALA A 85 -11.30 -5.18 -14.25
CA ALA A 85 -11.17 -5.84 -15.55
C ALA A 85 -11.81 -5.02 -16.71
N ALA A 86 -12.76 -4.12 -16.41
CA ALA A 86 -13.41 -3.30 -17.41
C ALA A 86 -12.57 -2.07 -17.88
N ASN A 87 -11.57 -1.65 -17.10
CA ASN A 87 -10.74 -0.47 -17.39
C ASN A 87 -9.24 -0.79 -17.33
N ILE A 88 -8.84 -1.86 -18.03
CA ILE A 88 -7.46 -2.38 -18.04
C ILE A 88 -6.40 -1.30 -18.34
N PRO A 89 -6.57 -0.40 -19.34
CA PRO A 89 -5.55 0.61 -19.63
C PRO A 89 -5.33 1.56 -18.45
N PHE A 90 -6.41 2.10 -17.88
CA PHE A 90 -6.34 2.95 -16.69
C PHE A 90 -5.67 2.24 -15.52
N PHE A 91 -6.13 1.03 -15.16
CA PHE A 91 -5.60 0.31 -14.00
C PHE A 91 -4.16 -0.15 -14.19
N GLY A 92 -3.77 -0.54 -15.40
CA GLY A 92 -2.39 -0.90 -15.72
C GLY A 92 -1.44 0.28 -15.51
N SER A 93 -1.77 1.44 -16.10
CA SER A 93 -0.98 2.65 -15.89
C SER A 93 -1.00 3.13 -14.45
N PHE A 94 -2.13 3.03 -13.76
CA PHE A 94 -2.27 3.38 -12.35
C PHE A 94 -1.38 2.53 -11.45
N ILE A 95 -1.34 1.20 -11.63
CA ILE A 95 -0.47 0.31 -10.82
C ILE A 95 1.01 0.65 -11.04
N VAL A 96 1.42 0.88 -12.29
CA VAL A 96 2.79 1.30 -12.61
C VAL A 96 3.11 2.65 -11.97
N GLY A 97 2.22 3.62 -12.14
CA GLY A 97 2.32 4.94 -11.52
C GLY A 97 2.43 4.84 -10.00
N LEU A 98 1.56 4.06 -9.37
CA LEU A 98 1.54 3.81 -7.93
C LEU A 98 2.84 3.21 -7.45
N GLY A 99 3.35 2.18 -8.12
CA GLY A 99 4.64 1.56 -7.77
C GLY A 99 5.79 2.56 -7.85
N LEU A 100 5.84 3.38 -8.90
CA LEU A 100 6.86 4.43 -9.03
C LEU A 100 6.69 5.52 -7.97
N GLY A 101 5.49 6.05 -7.78
CA GLY A 101 5.18 7.03 -6.74
C GLY A 101 5.58 6.53 -5.37
N PHE A 102 5.26 5.28 -5.06
CA PHE A 102 5.69 4.61 -3.83
C PHE A 102 7.21 4.45 -3.76
N LYS A 103 7.91 4.17 -4.87
CA LYS A 103 9.38 4.14 -4.84
C LYS A 103 9.96 5.50 -4.48
N PHE A 104 9.41 6.59 -5.02
CA PHE A 104 9.93 7.97 -4.85
C PHE A 104 9.41 8.72 -3.61
N GLY A 105 8.34 8.24 -2.96
CA GLY A 105 7.82 8.78 -1.70
C GLY A 105 8.71 8.56 -0.49
#